data_AF-A0A970XBG0-F1
#
_entry.id   AF-A0A970XBG0-F1
#
_cell.length_a   1.000
_cell.length_b   1.000
_cell.length_c   1.000
_cell.angle_alpha   90.00
_cell.angle_beta   90.00
_cell.angle_gamma   90.00
#
_symmetry.space_group_name_H-M   'P 1'
#
loop_
_entity.id
_entity.type
_entity.pdbx_description
1 polymer ?
#
loop_
_entity_poly.entity_id
_entity_poly.type
_entity_poly.pdbx_seq_one_letter_code
_entity_poly.pdbx_strand_id
1 'polypeptide(L)'
;MRFCFGCERKIFVSALLLPAAFLLLLPLCACASADPSQPSGPGTPEYSTQKETALINYSNELPEVSITAEEDSYSVGVEEIKVTWINDSPYDAIYGEYYELYKNDDGAWTQVGSILEGPYMDIAYGVNSKTEQDKTYGIFEWFGLLDEGEYKIYADYYVSIDGDRRRFVVSDGFKII
;
A
#
# COMPACT_ATOMS: atom_id res chain seq x y z
N MET A 1 39.05 -49.68 4.07
CA MET A 1 39.22 -50.07 2.65
C MET A 1 39.71 -48.82 1.92
N ARG A 2 40.91 -48.70 1.33
CA ARG A 2 41.64 -49.58 0.36
C ARG A 2 40.75 -49.89 -0.86
N PHE A 3 40.91 -49.13 -1.95
CA PHE A 3 41.69 -49.46 -3.19
C PHE A 3 40.89 -50.38 -4.15
N CYS A 4 40.96 -50.36 -5.48
CA CYS A 4 41.73 -49.62 -6.51
C CYS A 4 40.82 -49.51 -7.77
N PHE A 5 41.13 -48.97 -8.96
CA PHE A 5 42.32 -48.46 -9.69
C PHE A 5 41.91 -47.15 -10.43
N GLY A 6 42.71 -46.44 -11.26
CA GLY A 6 44.09 -46.62 -11.74
C GLY A 6 44.19 -46.84 -13.26
N CYS A 7 44.46 -45.78 -14.04
CA CYS A 7 45.03 -45.89 -15.39
C CYS A 7 45.80 -44.62 -15.74
N GLU A 8 47.14 -44.68 -15.78
CA GLU A 8 48.00 -43.62 -16.30
C GLU A 8 48.15 -43.72 -17.83
N ARG A 9 48.35 -42.58 -18.51
CA ARG A 9 49.36 -42.52 -19.58
C ARG A 9 49.94 -41.12 -19.76
N LYS A 10 51.24 -40.99 -19.47
CA LYS A 10 52.07 -39.80 -19.73
C LYS A 10 52.59 -39.85 -21.17
N ILE A 11 52.59 -38.74 -21.90
CA ILE A 11 53.60 -38.41 -22.93
C ILE A 11 53.99 -36.92 -22.80
N PHE A 12 55.25 -36.62 -23.11
CA PHE A 12 56.01 -35.39 -22.84
C PHE A 12 56.11 -34.46 -24.08
N VAL A 13 56.93 -33.39 -23.96
CA VAL A 13 57.50 -32.52 -25.02
C VAL A 13 56.54 -31.40 -25.50
N SER A 14 56.67 -30.13 -25.09
CA SER A 14 57.78 -29.14 -25.19
C SER A 14 57.91 -28.46 -26.57
N ALA A 15 57.61 -27.16 -26.63
CA ALA A 15 58.39 -26.14 -27.37
C ALA A 15 57.85 -24.72 -27.04
N LEU A 16 58.76 -23.73 -26.99
CA LEU A 16 58.42 -22.30 -26.88
C LEU A 16 58.00 -21.74 -28.24
N LEU A 17 57.18 -20.68 -28.28
CA LEU A 17 57.55 -19.34 -28.80
C LEU A 17 56.33 -18.39 -28.96
N LEU A 18 56.41 -17.24 -28.27
CA LEU A 18 55.77 -15.96 -28.65
C LEU A 18 56.58 -15.30 -29.80
N PRO A 19 56.15 -14.20 -30.48
CA PRO A 19 55.03 -13.29 -30.18
C PRO A 19 54.20 -12.84 -31.44
N ALA A 20 53.48 -11.72 -31.27
CA ALA A 20 53.14 -10.69 -32.28
C ALA A 20 51.76 -10.75 -32.97
N ALA A 21 50.93 -9.81 -32.54
CA ALA A 21 49.61 -9.45 -33.04
C ALA A 21 49.61 -8.87 -34.47
N PHE A 22 48.47 -9.01 -35.18
CA PHE A 22 47.81 -7.85 -35.81
C PHE A 22 46.31 -8.07 -36.14
N LEU A 23 45.52 -7.01 -35.90
CA LEU A 23 44.21 -6.63 -36.46
C LEU A 23 42.93 -7.49 -36.31
N LEU A 24 41.96 -6.84 -35.65
CA LEU A 24 40.55 -6.67 -36.04
C LEU A 24 39.66 -7.90 -36.26
N LEU A 25 38.83 -8.19 -35.25
CA LEU A 25 37.43 -8.58 -35.42
C LEU A 25 36.62 -8.02 -34.24
N LEU A 26 35.56 -7.27 -34.54
CA LEU A 26 34.63 -6.71 -33.56
C LEU A 26 33.71 -7.82 -33.03
N PRO A 27 33.58 -8.03 -31.71
CA PRO A 27 32.51 -8.85 -31.18
C PRO A 27 31.20 -8.06 -31.22
N LEU A 28 30.24 -8.53 -32.01
CA LEU A 28 28.85 -8.08 -31.95
C LEU A 28 28.29 -8.34 -30.54
N CYS A 29 27.55 -7.39 -30.00
CA CYS A 29 26.77 -7.60 -28.77
C CYS A 29 25.74 -8.71 -29.00
N ALA A 30 26.00 -9.90 -28.47
CA ALA A 30 24.97 -10.90 -28.23
C ALA A 30 24.39 -10.63 -26.83
N CYS A 31 23.38 -9.77 -26.75
CA CYS A 31 22.53 -9.70 -25.56
C CYS A 31 21.84 -11.06 -25.40
N ALA A 32 22.11 -11.76 -24.31
CA ALA A 32 21.34 -12.94 -23.95
C ALA A 32 19.89 -12.52 -23.71
N SER A 33 18.96 -13.02 -24.52
CA SER A 33 17.54 -12.79 -24.33
C SER A 33 17.08 -13.45 -23.02
N ALA A 34 16.48 -12.67 -22.12
CA ALA A 34 15.77 -13.21 -20.98
C ALA A 34 14.60 -14.08 -21.48
N ASP A 35 14.46 -15.27 -20.93
CA ASP A 35 13.35 -16.18 -21.20
C ASP A 35 12.07 -15.62 -20.54
N PRO A 36 10.99 -15.33 -21.30
CA PRO A 36 9.79 -14.70 -20.77
C PRO A 36 8.83 -15.67 -20.05
N SER A 37 9.26 -16.91 -19.74
CA SER A 37 8.36 -17.97 -19.25
C SER A 37 8.47 -18.35 -17.77
N GLN A 38 9.37 -17.71 -16.99
CA GLN A 38 9.33 -17.86 -15.53
C GLN A 38 8.25 -16.96 -14.91
N PRO A 39 7.28 -17.49 -14.14
CA PRO A 39 6.49 -16.65 -13.26
C PRO A 39 7.42 -16.03 -12.22
N SER A 40 7.42 -14.71 -12.13
CA SER A 40 8.02 -14.01 -10.99
C SER A 40 7.42 -14.57 -9.70
N GLY A 41 8.26 -14.83 -8.70
CA GLY A 41 7.77 -15.05 -7.33
C GLY A 41 6.97 -13.84 -6.85
N PRO A 42 6.24 -13.94 -5.72
CA PRO A 42 5.50 -12.81 -5.18
C PRO A 42 6.48 -11.65 -4.97
N GLY A 43 6.35 -10.61 -5.79
CA GLY A 43 7.15 -9.41 -5.68
C GLY A 43 6.84 -8.75 -4.35
N THR A 44 7.87 -8.23 -3.67
CA THR A 44 7.66 -7.17 -2.69
C THR A 44 6.82 -6.08 -3.35
N PRO A 45 5.66 -5.68 -2.79
CA PRO A 45 4.86 -4.61 -3.37
C PRO A 45 5.72 -3.35 -3.49
N GLU A 46 5.78 -2.77 -4.69
CA GLU A 46 6.45 -1.48 -4.89
C GLU A 46 5.52 -0.37 -4.38
N TYR A 47 5.84 0.15 -3.20
CA TYR A 47 5.11 1.23 -2.56
C TYR A 47 5.35 2.57 -3.28
N SER A 48 4.32 3.08 -3.96
CA SER A 48 4.35 4.40 -4.60
C SER A 48 4.37 5.52 -3.56
N THR A 49 5.54 6.12 -3.33
CA THR A 49 5.73 7.25 -2.40
C THR A 49 5.46 8.60 -3.07
N GLN A 50 4.34 8.72 -3.79
CA GLN A 50 3.86 10.05 -4.17
C GLN A 50 3.29 10.75 -2.93
N LYS A 51 4.02 11.75 -2.44
CA LYS A 51 3.55 12.67 -1.39
C LYS A 51 2.47 13.58 -1.96
N GLU A 52 1.28 13.03 -2.20
CA GLU A 52 0.14 13.79 -2.68
C GLU A 52 -0.32 14.75 -1.58
N THR A 53 -0.20 16.04 -1.88
CA THR A 53 -0.73 17.09 -0.99
C THR A 53 -2.24 17.02 -1.12
N ALA A 54 -2.94 16.80 -0.02
CA ALA A 54 -4.35 16.42 -0.01
C ALA A 54 -5.17 17.19 -1.06
N LEU A 55 -5.56 16.52 -2.15
CA LEU A 55 -6.61 17.01 -3.03
C LEU A 55 -7.94 16.75 -2.32
N ILE A 56 -8.21 17.53 -1.27
CA ILE A 56 -9.51 17.65 -0.58
C ILE A 56 -10.56 18.24 -1.52
N ASN A 57 -10.88 17.44 -2.55
CA ASN A 57 -11.97 17.63 -3.50
C ASN A 57 -13.19 16.79 -3.10
N TYR A 58 -13.20 16.31 -1.84
CA TYR A 58 -14.33 15.70 -1.15
C TYR A 58 -15.34 16.76 -0.70
N SER A 59 -15.77 17.62 -1.63
CA SER A 59 -16.63 18.80 -1.35
C SER A 59 -18.11 18.43 -1.15
N ASN A 60 -18.38 17.25 -0.60
CA ASN A 60 -19.68 16.62 -0.46
C ASN A 60 -19.71 15.78 0.82
N GLU A 61 -19.92 16.47 1.94
CA GLU A 61 -20.42 15.91 3.19
C GLU A 61 -21.95 15.98 3.17
N LEU A 62 -22.63 14.96 3.70
CA LEU A 62 -24.06 15.06 4.04
C LEU A 62 -24.12 15.43 5.53
N PRO A 63 -24.61 16.61 5.94
CA PRO A 63 -24.44 17.09 7.32
C PRO A 63 -25.04 16.20 8.41
N GLU A 64 -26.00 15.35 8.06
CA GLU A 64 -26.60 14.36 8.95
C GLU A 64 -25.85 13.01 8.99
N VAL A 65 -24.67 12.90 8.38
CA VAL A 65 -23.83 11.70 8.42
C VAL A 65 -22.43 12.08 8.87
N SER A 66 -21.92 11.40 9.90
CA SER A 66 -20.61 11.66 10.47
C SER A 66 -19.85 10.37 10.79
N ILE A 67 -18.59 10.54 11.14
CA ILE A 67 -17.73 9.54 11.78
C ILE A 67 -17.23 10.18 13.08
N THR A 68 -17.00 9.37 14.10
CA THR A 68 -16.43 9.83 15.37
C THR A 68 -15.44 8.80 15.87
N ALA A 69 -14.22 9.21 16.21
CA ALA A 69 -13.25 8.33 16.86
C ALA A 69 -13.70 8.03 18.30
N GLU A 70 -13.53 6.78 18.77
CA GLU A 70 -13.89 6.41 20.14
C GLU A 70 -13.04 7.14 21.20
N GLU A 71 -11.82 7.56 20.85
CA GLU A 71 -10.87 8.22 21.75
C GLU A 71 -10.28 9.47 21.08
N ASP A 72 -10.19 10.59 21.83
CA ASP A 72 -9.52 11.83 21.38
C ASP A 72 -8.00 11.62 21.15
N SER A 73 -7.41 10.60 21.78
CA SER A 73 -5.96 10.35 21.77
C SER A 73 -5.60 8.88 21.97
N TYR A 74 -4.63 8.40 21.19
CA TYR A 74 -4.05 7.07 21.28
C TYR A 74 -2.54 7.15 21.57
N SER A 75 -1.92 6.09 22.10
CA SER A 75 -0.47 6.04 22.28
C SER A 75 0.29 5.84 20.96
N VAL A 76 1.52 6.34 20.90
CA VAL A 76 2.50 5.93 19.88
C VAL A 76 2.55 4.40 19.74
N GLY A 77 2.43 3.91 18.50
CA GLY A 77 2.38 2.48 18.21
C GLY A 77 0.99 1.82 18.34
N VAL A 78 -0.09 2.61 18.33
CA VAL A 78 -1.47 2.11 18.22
C VAL A 78 -1.66 1.22 16.97
N GLU A 79 -2.21 0.03 17.18
CA GLU A 79 -2.48 -0.96 16.11
C GLU A 79 -3.91 -0.86 15.55
N GLU A 80 -4.84 -0.22 16.27
CA GLU A 80 -6.26 -0.11 15.88
C GLU A 80 -6.84 1.25 16.27
N ILE A 81 -7.48 1.93 15.32
CA ILE A 81 -8.34 3.09 15.58
C ILE A 81 -9.79 2.61 15.47
N LYS A 82 -10.60 2.92 16.48
CA LYS A 82 -12.02 2.59 16.47
C LYS A 82 -12.85 3.83 16.24
N VAL A 83 -13.91 3.67 15.48
CA VAL A 83 -14.85 4.73 15.15
C VAL A 83 -16.27 4.23 15.24
N THR A 84 -17.20 5.16 15.43
CA THR A 84 -18.62 4.94 15.14
C THR A 84 -18.99 5.74 13.88
N TRP A 85 -19.55 5.07 12.88
CA TRP A 85 -20.23 5.70 11.75
C TRP A 85 -21.66 6.05 12.18
N ILE A 86 -22.06 7.31 12.04
CA ILE A 86 -23.36 7.81 12.50
C ILE A 86 -24.15 8.27 11.28
N ASN A 87 -25.33 7.69 11.04
CA ASN A 87 -26.22 8.06 9.95
C ASN A 87 -27.55 8.59 10.50
N ASP A 88 -27.56 9.89 10.80
CA ASP A 88 -28.75 10.66 11.13
C ASP A 88 -29.50 11.16 9.88
N SER A 89 -29.14 10.74 8.67
CA SER A 89 -29.90 11.07 7.46
C SER A 89 -31.19 10.23 7.35
N PRO A 90 -32.14 10.59 6.46
CA PRO A 90 -33.31 9.76 6.16
C PRO A 90 -33.04 8.66 5.12
N TYR A 91 -31.78 8.41 4.77
CA TYR A 91 -31.35 7.47 3.73
C TYR A 91 -30.40 6.42 4.30
N ASP A 92 -30.35 5.23 3.70
CA ASP A 92 -29.33 4.24 4.06
C ASP A 92 -27.98 4.62 3.43
N ALA A 93 -26.91 4.49 4.20
CA ALA A 93 -25.53 4.73 3.80
C ALA A 93 -24.78 3.42 3.60
N ILE A 94 -23.94 3.34 2.56
CA ILE A 94 -23.10 2.17 2.27
C ILE A 94 -21.63 2.60 2.28
N TYR A 95 -20.89 2.15 3.30
CA TYR A 95 -19.46 2.38 3.48
C TYR A 95 -18.64 1.26 2.83
N GLY A 96 -17.42 1.57 2.41
CA GLY A 96 -16.40 0.56 2.09
C GLY A 96 -15.65 0.07 3.33
N GLU A 97 -14.73 -0.87 3.13
CA GLU A 97 -13.70 -1.20 4.12
C GLU A 97 -12.52 -0.21 4.11
N TYR A 98 -12.32 0.46 2.98
CA TYR A 98 -11.23 1.41 2.77
C TYR A 98 -11.37 2.68 3.61
N TYR A 99 -10.23 3.23 4.00
CA TYR A 99 -10.10 4.51 4.69
C TYR A 99 -8.74 5.12 4.39
N GLU A 100 -8.65 6.44 4.53
CA GLU A 100 -7.40 7.18 4.42
C GLU A 100 -7.02 7.75 5.79
N LEU A 101 -5.72 7.85 6.07
CA LEU A 101 -5.18 8.51 7.24
C LEU A 101 -4.38 9.73 6.79
N TYR A 102 -4.54 10.86 7.47
CA TYR A 102 -3.77 12.08 7.23
C TYR A 102 -3.14 12.57 8.54
N LYS A 103 -1.93 13.13 8.45
CA LYS A 103 -1.23 13.81 9.56
C LYS A 103 -1.24 15.31 9.31
N ASN A 104 -1.39 16.10 10.37
CA ASN A 104 -1.16 17.55 10.33
C ASN A 104 0.31 17.87 10.61
N ASP A 105 0.98 18.46 9.62
CA ASP A 105 2.31 19.05 9.76
C ASP A 105 2.17 20.58 9.59
N ASP A 106 2.33 21.34 10.68
CA ASP A 106 2.27 22.82 10.71
C ASP A 106 1.03 23.42 10.01
N GLY A 107 -0.14 22.79 10.16
CA GLY A 107 -1.40 23.22 9.55
C GLY A 107 -1.68 22.62 8.16
N ALA A 108 -0.73 21.92 7.53
CA ALA A 108 -0.94 21.20 6.29
C ALA A 108 -1.27 19.72 6.55
N TRP A 109 -2.32 19.21 5.91
CA TRP A 109 -2.69 17.80 5.99
C TRP A 109 -2.02 17.00 4.87
N THR A 110 -1.20 16.01 5.23
CA THR A 110 -0.52 15.09 4.29
C THR A 110 -1.06 13.67 4.52
N GLN A 111 -1.32 12.92 3.44
CA GLN A 111 -1.71 11.51 3.56
C GLN A 111 -0.58 10.67 4.16
N VAL A 112 -0.93 9.77 5.06
CA VAL A 112 -0.02 8.84 5.75
C VAL A 112 -0.06 7.50 5.03
N GLY A 113 1.13 6.92 4.82
CA GLY A 113 1.29 5.71 4.04
C GLY A 113 1.05 5.91 2.54
N SER A 114 1.36 4.88 1.77
CA SER A 114 1.01 4.81 0.35
C SER A 114 -0.18 3.88 0.16
N ILE A 115 -1.18 4.32 -0.60
CA ILE A 115 -2.25 3.44 -1.08
C ILE A 115 -1.60 2.29 -1.86
N LEU A 116 -1.77 1.06 -1.39
CA LEU A 116 -1.48 -0.10 -2.23
C LEU A 116 -2.53 -0.14 -3.34
N GLU A 117 -2.13 -0.13 -4.61
CA GLU A 117 -3.02 -0.55 -5.71
C GLU A 117 -3.21 -2.08 -5.65
N GLY A 118 -3.84 -2.54 -4.57
CA GLY A 118 -4.19 -3.94 -4.34
C GLY A 118 -5.63 -4.24 -4.79
N PRO A 119 -5.96 -5.50 -5.10
CA PRO A 119 -7.33 -5.94 -5.32
C PRO A 119 -8.06 -6.02 -3.97
N TYR A 120 -8.39 -4.87 -3.39
CA TYR A 120 -9.25 -4.81 -2.21
C TYR A 120 -10.61 -5.41 -2.57
N MET A 121 -11.05 -6.37 -1.76
CA MET A 121 -12.42 -6.85 -1.86
C MET A 121 -13.29 -5.85 -1.12
N ASP A 122 -14.02 -5.00 -1.86
CA ASP A 122 -14.95 -4.04 -1.30
C ASP A 122 -16.07 -4.75 -0.50
N ILE A 123 -15.83 -4.97 0.79
CA ILE A 123 -16.90 -5.32 1.72
C ILE A 123 -17.73 -4.06 1.92
N ALA A 124 -18.94 -4.10 1.39
CA ALA A 124 -19.93 -3.05 1.58
C ALA A 124 -20.62 -3.21 2.95
N TYR A 125 -20.52 -2.19 3.80
CA TYR A 125 -21.21 -2.14 5.10
C TYR A 125 -22.38 -1.16 5.02
N GLY A 126 -23.58 -1.63 5.39
CA GLY A 126 -24.79 -0.81 5.39
C GLY A 126 -25.06 -0.22 6.77
N VAL A 127 -25.04 1.12 6.88
CA VAL A 127 -25.51 1.87 8.05
C VAL A 127 -26.86 2.48 7.70
N ASN A 128 -27.93 1.91 8.24
CA ASN A 128 -29.30 2.30 7.87
C ASN A 128 -29.62 3.74 8.32
N SER A 129 -30.62 4.35 7.68
CA SER A 129 -31.21 5.62 8.11
C SER A 129 -31.54 5.63 9.61
N LYS A 130 -31.06 6.65 10.34
CA LYS A 130 -31.24 6.83 11.80
C LYS A 130 -30.60 5.72 12.65
N THR A 131 -29.43 5.24 12.24
CA THR A 131 -28.66 4.24 13.00
C THR A 131 -27.17 4.58 13.01
N GLU A 132 -26.43 3.89 13.86
CA GLU A 132 -24.98 3.98 14.00
C GLU A 132 -24.36 2.58 13.87
N GLN A 133 -23.08 2.51 13.52
CA GLN A 133 -22.33 1.25 13.45
C GLN A 133 -20.86 1.47 13.82
N ASP A 134 -20.36 0.68 14.76
CA ASP A 134 -18.94 0.68 15.11
C ASP A 134 -18.08 0.00 14.04
N LYS A 135 -16.87 0.52 13.82
CA LYS A 135 -15.86 -0.01 12.90
C LYS A 135 -14.48 0.12 13.53
N THR A 136 -13.72 -0.96 13.49
CA THR A 136 -12.28 -0.96 13.76
C THR A 136 -11.50 -0.83 12.46
N TYR A 137 -10.49 0.05 12.46
CA TYR A 137 -9.52 0.23 11.38
C TYR A 137 -8.12 -0.11 11.90
N GLY A 138 -7.46 -1.12 11.31
CA GLY A 138 -6.15 -1.59 11.74
C GLY A 138 -5.00 -0.79 11.12
N ILE A 139 -4.10 -0.23 11.93
CA ILE A 139 -2.92 0.49 11.47
C ILE A 139 -1.87 -0.51 10.96
N PHE A 140 -1.99 -0.86 9.68
CA PHE A 140 -1.11 -1.80 8.98
C PHE A 140 0.28 -1.20 8.68
N GLU A 141 1.25 -2.09 8.41
CA GLU A 141 2.66 -1.78 8.12
C GLU A 141 2.85 -0.69 7.06
N TRP A 142 1.97 -0.59 6.05
CA TRP A 142 2.05 0.40 4.98
C TRP A 142 1.70 1.84 5.40
N PHE A 143 1.07 2.04 6.57
CA PHE A 143 0.96 3.36 7.21
C PHE A 143 2.24 3.74 7.98
N GLY A 144 3.11 2.76 8.26
CA GLY A 144 4.25 2.92 9.15
C GLY A 144 3.83 3.00 10.62
N LEU A 145 4.79 3.32 11.49
CA LEU A 145 4.52 3.64 12.88
C LEU A 145 4.09 5.11 12.97
N LEU A 146 2.90 5.35 13.51
CA LEU A 146 2.39 6.70 13.76
C LEU A 146 3.18 7.32 14.93
N ASP A 147 3.86 8.43 14.65
CA ASP A 147 4.55 9.26 15.64
C ASP A 147 3.60 10.32 16.21
N GLU A 148 4.03 11.01 17.27
CA GLU A 148 3.25 12.06 17.93
C GLU A 148 2.73 13.12 16.93
N GLY A 149 1.48 13.55 17.11
CA GLY A 149 0.86 14.55 16.23
C GLY A 149 -0.67 14.52 16.21
N GLU A 150 -1.25 15.38 15.39
CA GLU A 150 -2.69 15.40 15.09
C GLU A 150 -2.96 14.66 13.78
N TYR A 151 -3.95 13.78 13.81
CA TYR A 151 -4.31 12.90 12.71
C TYR A 151 -5.79 13.04 12.36
N LYS A 152 -6.14 12.63 11.15
CA LYS A 152 -7.52 12.48 10.70
C LYS A 152 -7.71 11.18 9.95
N ILE A 153 -8.79 10.48 10.29
CA ILE A 153 -9.28 9.36 9.49
C ILE A 153 -10.38 9.85 8.55
N TYR A 154 -10.34 9.40 7.30
CA TYR A 154 -11.34 9.68 6.27
C TYR A 154 -11.95 8.38 5.78
N ALA A 155 -13.27 8.34 5.67
CA ALA A 155 -14.01 7.22 5.12
C ALA A 155 -15.02 7.71 4.07
N ASP A 156 -15.12 7.00 2.94
CA ASP A 156 -16.14 7.28 1.94
C ASP A 156 -17.36 6.37 2.08
N TYR A 157 -18.49 6.89 1.62
CA TYR A 157 -19.75 6.17 1.64
C TYR A 157 -20.63 6.61 0.47
N TYR A 158 -21.66 5.82 0.22
CA TYR A 158 -22.62 6.06 -0.84
C TYR A 158 -24.04 6.12 -0.29
N VAL A 159 -24.81 7.08 -0.76
CA VAL A 159 -26.24 7.25 -0.45
C VAL A 159 -27.01 7.32 -1.77
N SER A 160 -28.20 6.72 -1.81
CA SER A 160 -29.11 6.86 -2.96
C SER A 160 -30.18 7.91 -2.66
N ILE A 161 -30.10 9.05 -3.34
CA ILE A 161 -31.02 10.19 -3.18
C ILE A 161 -31.78 10.39 -4.48
N ASP A 162 -33.11 10.34 -4.43
CA ASP A 162 -34.02 10.43 -5.60
C ASP A 162 -33.73 9.41 -6.73
N GLY A 163 -33.04 8.31 -6.40
CA GLY A 163 -32.60 7.28 -7.35
C GLY A 163 -31.15 7.45 -7.84
N ASP A 164 -30.51 8.59 -7.57
CA ASP A 164 -29.10 8.82 -7.87
C ASP A 164 -28.21 8.31 -6.73
N ARG A 165 -27.34 7.33 -7.01
CA ARG A 165 -26.26 6.96 -6.07
C ARG A 165 -25.16 8.02 -6.10
N ARG A 166 -24.93 8.68 -4.98
CA ARG A 166 -23.91 9.72 -4.79
C ARG A 166 -22.86 9.23 -3.79
N ARG A 167 -21.58 9.44 -4.09
CA ARG A 167 -20.47 9.29 -3.14
C ARG A 167 -20.48 10.50 -2.21
N PHE A 168 -20.06 10.31 -0.97
CA PHE A 168 -19.80 11.33 0.05
C PHE A 168 -18.59 10.88 0.88
N VAL A 169 -18.05 11.77 1.71
CA VAL A 169 -16.95 11.47 2.64
C VAL A 169 -17.26 12.03 4.01
N VAL A 170 -16.78 11.36 5.04
CA VAL A 170 -16.74 11.83 6.43
C VAL A 170 -15.32 11.74 6.96
N SER A 171 -14.96 12.62 7.90
CA SER A 171 -13.67 12.56 8.60
C SER A 171 -13.79 12.98 10.05
N ASP A 172 -12.94 12.42 10.90
CA ASP A 172 -12.78 12.88 12.28
C ASP A 172 -11.30 12.87 12.70
N GLY A 173 -10.98 13.70 13.69
CA GLY A 173 -9.62 13.95 14.16
C GLY A 173 -9.30 13.30 15.50
N PHE A 174 -8.08 12.80 15.65
CA PHE A 174 -7.55 12.25 16.89
C PHE A 174 -6.07 12.62 17.05
N LYS A 175 -5.47 12.31 18.20
CA LYS A 175 -4.05 12.55 18.47
C LYS A 175 -3.28 11.27 18.73
N ILE A 176 -1.98 11.31 18.42
CA ILE A 176 -0.99 10.35 18.93
C ILE A 176 -0.14 11.07 19.98
N ILE A 177 -0.05 10.48 21.18
CA ILE A 177 0.65 11.01 22.37
C ILE A 177 1.42 9.91 23.15
#